data_AF-A0A3M1SMR8-F1
#
_entry.id   AF-A0A3M1SMR8-F1
#
_cell.length_a   1.000
_cell.length_b   1.000
_cell.length_c   1.000
_cell.angle_alpha   90.00
_cell.angle_beta   90.00
_cell.angle_gamma   90.00
#
_symmetry.space_group_name_H-M   'P 1'
#
loop_
_entity.id
_entity.type
_entity.pdbx_description
1 polymer ?
#
loop_
_entity_poly.entity_id
_entity_poly.type
_entity_poly.pdbx_seq_one_letter_code
_entity_poly.pdbx_strand_id
1 'polypeptide(L)' 'MEKDFPELNFLLRAKLVPPRGIQQSIRRERLLRKLSDNKSNLAVIVAEAGYGKTTLAADFVLNSGSNFVWYQLDY' A
#
# COMPACT_ATOMS: atom_id res chain seq x y z
N MET A 1 -34.81 -7.80 -3.57
CA MET A 1 -34.55 -6.62 -4.42
C MET A 1 -33.20 -6.07 -3.99
N GLU A 2 -32.15 -6.52 -4.65
CA GLU A 2 -30.77 -6.10 -4.37
C GLU A 2 -30.62 -4.66 -4.82
N LYS A 3 -30.36 -3.75 -3.88
CA LYS A 3 -30.09 -2.35 -4.21
C LYS A 3 -28.63 -2.29 -4.63
N ASP A 4 -28.37 -2.19 -5.92
CA ASP A 4 -27.06 -1.88 -6.44
C ASP A 4 -26.68 -0.45 -6.02
N PHE A 5 -25.60 -0.34 -5.24
CA PHE A 5 -24.98 0.93 -4.86
C PHE A 5 -23.63 1.07 -5.59
N PRO A 6 -23.63 1.45 -6.88
CA PRO A 6 -22.41 1.53 -7.68
C PRO A 6 -21.36 2.48 -7.09
N GLU A 7 -21.77 3.55 -6.42
CA GLU A 7 -20.85 4.46 -5.71
C GLU A 7 -20.18 3.80 -4.50
N LEU A 8 -20.93 3.00 -3.73
CA LEU A 8 -20.37 2.26 -2.59
C LEU A 8 -19.32 1.24 -3.09
N ASN A 9 -19.61 0.57 -4.20
CA ASN A 9 -18.66 -0.35 -4.84
C ASN A 9 -17.39 0.38 -5.32
N PHE A 10 -17.51 1.61 -5.83
CA PHE A 10 -16.36 2.44 -6.20
C PHE A 10 -15.50 2.83 -4.99
N LEU A 11 -16.12 3.31 -3.91
CA LEU A 11 -15.41 3.70 -2.69
C LEU A 11 -14.72 2.51 -2.02
N LEU A 12 -15.37 1.35 -1.97
CA LEU A 12 -14.77 0.12 -1.45
C LEU A 12 -13.56 -0.30 -2.28
N ARG A 13 -13.64 -0.22 -3.62
CA ARG A 13 -12.50 -0.52 -4.49
C ARG A 13 -11.31 0.40 -4.24
N ALA A 14 -11.55 1.69 -3.97
CA ALA A 14 -10.46 2.63 -3.66
C ALA A 14 -9.66 2.22 -2.41
N LYS A 15 -10.31 1.58 -1.42
CA LYS A 15 -9.64 1.07 -0.22
C LYS A 15 -8.84 -0.21 -0.45
N LEU A 16 -9.05 -0.89 -1.58
CA LEU A 16 -8.44 -2.17 -1.92
C LEU A 16 -7.31 -2.06 -2.95
N VAL A 17 -7.06 -0.86 -3.47
CA VAL A 17 -6.03 -0.59 -4.48
C VAL A 17 -4.94 0.27 -3.84
N PRO A 18 -3.66 -0.14 -3.92
CA PRO A 18 -2.58 0.72 -3.44
C PRO A 18 -2.55 2.03 -4.23
N PRO A 19 -2.14 3.15 -3.62
CA PRO A 19 -1.98 4.40 -4.34
C PRO A 19 -1.00 4.20 -5.51
N ARG A 20 -1.35 4.75 -6.67
CA ARG A 20 -0.54 4.62 -7.89
C ARG A 20 0.89 5.10 -7.61
N GLY A 21 1.87 4.32 -8.06
CA GLY A 21 3.29 4.67 -7.95
C GLY A 21 3.54 6.07 -8.53
N ILE A 22 4.10 6.96 -7.71
CA ILE A 22 4.47 8.29 -8.17
C ILE A 22 5.64 8.13 -9.13
N GLN A 23 5.45 8.49 -10.41
CA GLN A 23 6.46 8.31 -11.46
C GLN A 23 7.79 9.03 -11.18
N GLN A 24 7.80 9.99 -10.27
CA GLN A 24 9.00 10.75 -9.86
C GLN A 24 9.43 10.49 -8.41
N SER A 25 8.98 9.40 -7.79
CA SER A 25 9.40 9.07 -6.42
C SER A 25 10.87 8.63 -6.39
N ILE A 26 11.64 9.18 -5.45
CA ILE A 26 12.96 8.66 -5.12
C ILE A 26 12.79 7.27 -4.52
N ARG A 27 13.34 6.25 -5.19
CA ARG A 27 13.27 4.86 -4.73
C ARG A 27 14.12 4.66 -3.48
N ARG A 28 13.54 4.05 -2.44
CA ARG A 28 14.18 3.88 -1.13
C ARG A 28 14.79 2.49 -0.98
N GLU A 29 15.76 2.15 -1.83
CA GLU A 29 16.38 0.82 -1.94
C GLU A 29 16.76 0.19 -0.59
N ARG A 30 17.38 0.98 0.31
CA ARG A 30 17.77 0.49 1.64
C ARG A 30 16.57 0.03 2.48
N LEU A 31 15.45 0.75 2.42
CA LEU A 31 14.24 0.40 3.18
C LEU A 31 13.48 -0.75 2.52
N LEU A 32 13.43 -0.79 1.19
CA LEU A 32 12.87 -1.91 0.44
C LEU A 32 13.60 -3.21 0.77
N ARG A 33 14.94 -3.19 0.78
CA ARG A 33 15.76 -4.34 1.18
C ARG A 33 15.49 -4.76 2.63
N LYS A 34 15.34 -3.80 3.54
CA LYS A 34 14.98 -4.10 4.94
C LYS A 34 13.62 -4.80 5.07
N LEU A 35 12.65 -4.44 4.22
CA LEU A 35 11.34 -5.10 4.17
C LEU A 35 11.42 -6.49 3.52
N SER A 36 12.20 -6.66 2.44
CA SER A 36 12.37 -7.96 1.78
C SER A 36 13.11 -8.97 2.65
N ASP A 37 14.09 -8.52 3.43
CA ASP A 37 14.91 -9.36 4.28
C ASP A 37 14.21 -9.71 5.61
N ASN A 38 13.06 -9.08 5.89
CA ASN A 38 12.28 -9.36 7.09
C ASN A 38 11.62 -10.75 7.00
N LYS A 39 12.01 -11.64 7.90
CA LYS A 39 11.44 -12.99 8.03
C LYS A 39 10.22 -13.06 8.94
N SER A 40 9.83 -11.94 9.55
CA SER A 40 8.69 -11.87 10.46
C SER A 40 7.39 -11.75 9.68
N ASN A 41 6.30 -12.32 10.20
CA ASN A 41 4.97 -12.23 9.60
C ASN A 41 4.35 -10.81 9.66
N LEU A 42 4.99 -9.88 10.38
CA LEU A 42 4.54 -8.50 10.54
C LEU A 42 5.71 -7.54 10.36
N ALA A 43 5.47 -6.46 9.60
CA ALA A 43 6.35 -5.31 9.49
C ALA A 43 5.53 -4.03 9.75
N VAL A 44 6.08 -3.12 10.57
CA VAL A 44 5.43 -1.84 10.88
C VAL A 44 6.32 -0.70 10.38
N ILE A 45 5.76 0.20 9.56
CA ILE A 45 6.45 1.37 9.02
C ILE A 45 6.01 2.61 9.81
N VAL A 46 6.92 3.17 10.61
CA VAL A 46 6.64 4.33 11.48
C VAL A 46 7.46 5.54 11.04
N ALA A 47 6.79 6.68 10.89
CA ALA A 47 7.34 8.00 10.57
C ALA A 47 6.22 9.05 10.69
N GLU A 48 6.56 10.33 10.70
CA GLU A 48 5.60 11.43 10.70
C GLU A 48 4.82 11.53 9.36
N ALA A 49 3.80 12.38 9.34
CA ALA A 49 3.03 12.67 8.14
C ALA A 49 3.94 13.24 7.03
N GLY A 50 3.66 12.90 5.76
CA GLY A 50 4.46 13.37 4.62
C GLY A 50 5.76 12.61 4.36
N TYR A 51 6.25 11.77 5.27
CA TYR A 51 7.51 11.02 5.07
C TYR A 51 7.43 9.84 4.09
N GLY A 52 6.31 9.66 3.37
CA GLY A 52 6.18 8.65 2.32
C GLY A 52 6.03 7.20 2.82
N LYS A 53 5.43 6.99 4.00
CA LYS A 53 5.16 5.64 4.54
C LYS A 53 4.33 4.79 3.59
N THR A 54 3.19 5.35 3.16
CA THR A 54 2.26 4.70 2.23
C THR A 54 2.91 4.46 0.87
N THR A 55 3.72 5.41 0.41
CA THR A 55 4.51 5.28 -0.82
C THR A 55 5.52 4.14 -0.73
N LEU A 56 6.24 4.00 0.37
CA LEU A 56 7.18 2.89 0.60
C LEU A 56 6.45 1.54 0.62
N ALA A 57 5.30 1.44 1.31
CA ALA A 57 4.51 0.23 1.35
C ALA A 57 3.99 -0.17 -0.04
N ALA A 58 3.46 0.79 -0.80
CA ALA A 58 3.00 0.58 -2.17
C ALA A 58 4.15 0.14 -3.08
N ASP A 59 5.31 0.82 -3.02
CA ASP A 59 6.51 0.47 -3.80
C ASP A 59 7.00 -0.95 -3.49
N PHE A 60 7.00 -1.34 -2.21
CA PHE A 60 7.35 -2.68 -1.78
C PHE A 60 6.43 -3.74 -2.38
N VAL A 61 5.11 -3.63 -2.19
CA VAL A 61 4.18 -4.68 -2.64
C VAL A 61 4.10 -4.76 -4.16
N LEU A 62 4.10 -3.62 -4.87
CA LEU A 62 4.04 -3.56 -6.33
C LEU A 62 5.29 -4.15 -7.00
N ASN A 63 6.46 -4.07 -6.36
CA ASN A 63 7.72 -4.60 -6.88
C ASN A 63 8.15 -5.94 -6.25
N SER A 64 7.40 -6.47 -5.29
CA SER A 64 7.73 -7.74 -4.60
C SER A 64 7.52 -8.99 -5.47
N GLY A 65 6.73 -8.89 -6.54
CA GLY A 65 6.28 -10.04 -7.33
C GLY A 65 5.35 -11.00 -6.59
N SER A 66 4.96 -10.69 -5.34
CA SER A 66 4.10 -11.52 -4.51
C SER A 66 2.64 -11.10 -4.64
N ASN A 67 1.71 -12.05 -4.47
CA ASN A 67 0.30 -11.73 -4.33
C ASN A 67 0.08 -10.92 -3.04
N PHE A 68 -0.64 -9.82 -3.14
CA PHE A 68 -0.96 -8.97 -1.99
C PHE A 68 -2.39 -8.45 -2.06
N VAL A 69 -2.91 -8.05 -0.91
CA VAL A 69 -4.14 -7.26 -0.79
C VAL A 69 -3.76 -5.94 -0.13
N TRP A 70 -4.22 -4.84 -0.71
CA TRP A 70 -4.14 -3.55 -0.05
C TRP A 70 -5.41 -3.34 0.77
N TYR A 71 -5.27 -2.87 2.00
CA TYR A 71 -6.42 -2.52 2.83
C TYR A 71 -6.14 -1.23 3.56
N GLN A 72 -6.81 -0.16 3.14
CA GLN A 72 -6.75 1.14 3.80
C GLN A 72 -7.78 1.20 4.92
N LEU A 73 -7.29 1.33 6.15
CA LEU A 73 -8.07 1.70 7.32
C LEU A 73 -8.26 3.23 7.30
N ASP A 74 -9.50 3.67 7.23
CA ASP A 74 -9.84 5.06 7.54
C ASP A 74 -10.23 5.15 9.02
N TYR A 75 -10.01 6.32 9.63
CA TYR A 75 -10.59 6.69 10.93
C TYR A 75 -11.97 7.31 10.74
#